data_AF-B9Y2L7-F1
#
_entry.id   AF-B9Y2L7-F1
#
_cell.length_a   1.000
_cell.length_b   1.000
_cell.length_c   1.000
_cell.angle_alpha   90.00
_cell.angle_beta   90.00
_cell.angle_gamma   90.00
#
_symmetry.space_group_name_H-M   'P 1'
#
loop_
_entity.id
_entity.type
_entity.pdbx_description
1 polymer ?
#
loop_
_entity_poly.entity_id
_entity_poly.type
_entity_poly.pdbx_seq_one_letter_code
_entity_poly.pdbx_strand_id
1 'polypeptide(L)'
;MTELFTSVGYDNVFRPGWILHNIAEGGSCLAVMLKTKDKDLKSSALSAAIGAIISGVSEPALYGINLRLRTPIFGVVAGGLVGGAVAGFMGAKAFSMGYSSILGVVIFENTMMAIVAGVIAAFLVSFLATFVLYNGKTVND
;
A
#
# COMPACT_ATOMS: atom_id res chain seq x y z
N MET A 1 18.56 4.19 -7.97
CA MET A 1 17.99 2.92 -7.47
C MET A 1 19.01 1.78 -7.54
N THR A 2 19.64 1.51 -8.68
CA THR A 2 20.71 0.49 -8.77
C THR A 2 21.96 0.85 -7.96
N GLU A 3 22.19 2.14 -7.73
CA GLU A 3 23.32 2.65 -6.94
C GLU A 3 23.41 2.06 -5.52
N LEU A 4 22.27 1.90 -4.84
CA LEU A 4 22.24 1.30 -3.49
C LEU A 4 22.72 -0.16 -3.52
N PHE A 5 22.32 -0.92 -4.54
CA PHE A 5 22.80 -2.29 -4.72
C PHE A 5 24.30 -2.32 -5.03
N THR A 6 24.82 -1.37 -5.80
CA THR A 6 26.25 -1.33 -6.13
C THR A 6 27.13 -0.78 -5.02
N SER A 7 26.62 0.12 -4.18
CA SER A 7 27.38 0.80 -3.14
C SER A 7 27.32 0.08 -1.79
N VAL A 8 26.13 -0.34 -1.36
CA VAL A 8 25.89 -0.94 -0.03
C VAL A 8 25.38 -2.38 -0.09
N GLY A 9 25.07 -2.90 -1.29
CA GLY A 9 24.63 -4.29 -1.50
C GLY A 9 23.13 -4.53 -1.25
N TYR A 10 22.35 -3.53 -0.83
CA TYR A 10 20.92 -3.66 -0.55
C TYR A 10 20.16 -2.34 -0.69
N ASP A 11 18.84 -2.42 -0.90
CA ASP A 11 17.92 -1.27 -0.92
C ASP A 11 17.02 -1.29 0.32
N ASN A 12 17.14 -0.26 1.15
CA ASN A 12 16.40 -0.08 2.40
C ASN A 12 15.32 1.02 2.33
N VAL A 13 15.12 1.65 1.16
CA VAL A 13 14.21 2.80 1.03
C VAL A 13 13.18 2.55 -0.05
N PHE A 14 13.61 2.36 -1.30
CA PHE A 14 12.67 2.38 -2.43
C PHE A 14 11.89 1.09 -2.53
N ARG A 15 12.56 -0.06 -2.41
CA ARG A 15 11.93 -1.38 -2.47
C ARG A 15 10.89 -1.58 -1.37
N PRO A 16 11.21 -1.39 -0.08
CA PRO A 16 10.20 -1.40 0.97
C PRO A 16 9.11 -0.36 0.72
N GLY A 17 9.48 0.88 0.36
CA GLY A 17 8.52 1.96 0.13
C GLY A 17 7.45 1.63 -0.92
N TRP A 18 7.83 1.00 -2.03
CA TRP A 18 6.88 0.64 -3.10
C TRP A 18 5.90 -0.45 -2.69
N ILE A 19 6.35 -1.49 -2.00
CA ILE A 19 5.46 -2.52 -1.48
C ILE A 19 4.47 -1.90 -0.49
N LEU A 20 4.97 -1.07 0.43
CA LEU A 20 4.15 -0.44 1.46
C LEU A 20 3.11 0.52 0.86
N HIS A 21 3.48 1.28 -0.18
CA HIS A 21 2.55 2.14 -0.92
C HIS A 21 1.43 1.31 -1.56
N ASN A 22 1.75 0.24 -2.28
CA ASN A 22 0.78 -0.63 -2.93
C ASN A 22 -0.19 -1.28 -1.93
N ILE A 23 0.33 -1.69 -0.77
CA ILE A 23 -0.48 -2.24 0.31
C ILE A 23 -1.38 -1.17 0.93
N ALA A 24 -0.89 0.05 1.11
CA ALA A 24 -1.68 1.17 1.60
C ALA A 24 -2.81 1.54 0.63
N GLU A 25 -2.54 1.59 -0.67
CA GLU A 25 -3.55 1.78 -1.75
C GLU A 25 -4.63 0.69 -1.70
N GLY A 26 -4.22 -0.56 -1.52
CA GLY A 26 -5.17 -1.67 -1.35
C GLY A 26 -6.01 -1.57 -0.09
N GLY A 27 -5.41 -1.18 1.04
CA GLY A 27 -6.10 -0.98 2.30
C GLY A 27 -7.16 0.12 2.23
N SER A 28 -6.84 1.25 1.58
CA SER A 28 -7.81 2.34 1.40
C SER A 28 -8.95 1.92 0.46
N CYS A 29 -8.65 1.20 -0.63
CA CYS A 29 -9.68 0.68 -1.53
C CYS A 29 -10.63 -0.32 -0.83
N LEU A 30 -10.12 -1.20 0.03
CA LEU A 30 -10.98 -2.10 0.82
C LEU A 30 -11.85 -1.34 1.82
N ALA A 31 -11.32 -0.29 2.44
CA ALA A 31 -12.13 0.56 3.32
C ALA A 31 -13.27 1.26 2.57
N VAL A 32 -12.98 1.77 1.36
CA VAL A 32 -14.01 2.34 0.47
C VAL A 32 -15.05 1.29 0.08
N MET A 33 -14.62 0.08 -0.31
CA MET A 33 -15.50 -1.03 -0.66
C MET A 33 -16.50 -1.34 0.47
N LEU A 34 -16.04 -1.40 1.72
CA LEU A 34 -16.91 -1.72 2.86
C LEU A 34 -17.88 -0.60 3.22
N LYS A 35 -17.47 0.66 3.04
CA LYS A 35 -18.25 1.82 3.47
C LYS A 35 -19.18 2.38 2.38
N THR A 36 -18.90 2.11 1.11
CA THR A 36 -19.75 2.57 0.01
C THR A 36 -21.05 1.77 -0.11
N LYS A 37 -22.13 2.47 -0.48
CA LYS A 37 -23.44 1.87 -0.81
C LYS A 37 -23.61 1.60 -2.31
N ASP A 38 -22.82 2.26 -3.14
CA ASP A 38 -22.82 2.09 -4.60
C ASP A 38 -22.20 0.73 -4.98
N LYS A 39 -22.96 -0.07 -5.75
CA LYS A 39 -22.54 -1.42 -6.17
C LYS A 39 -21.41 -1.40 -7.19
N ASP A 40 -21.38 -0.44 -8.09
CA ASP A 40 -20.34 -0.31 -9.12
C ASP A 40 -19.04 0.16 -8.50
N LEU A 41 -19.11 1.13 -7.58
CA LEU A 41 -17.95 1.58 -6.82
C LEU A 41 -17.41 0.48 -5.92
N LYS A 42 -18.29 -0.32 -5.30
CA LYS A 42 -17.89 -1.47 -4.47
C LYS A 42 -17.10 -2.51 -5.29
N SER A 43 -17.62 -2.90 -6.45
CA SER A 43 -16.97 -3.86 -7.35
C SER A 43 -15.61 -3.34 -7.85
N SER A 44 -15.59 -2.07 -8.25
CA SER A 44 -14.37 -1.40 -8.71
C SER A 44 -13.32 -1.32 -7.62
N ALA A 45 -13.72 -0.94 -6.40
CA ALA A 45 -12.82 -0.82 -5.25
C ALA A 45 -12.23 -2.17 -4.83
N LEU A 46 -13.02 -3.25 -4.85
CA LEU A 46 -12.53 -4.60 -4.57
C LEU A 46 -11.47 -5.03 -5.61
N SER A 47 -11.79 -4.84 -6.89
CA SER A 47 -10.90 -5.24 -7.99
C SER A 47 -9.59 -4.46 -7.96
N ALA A 48 -9.68 -3.15 -7.71
CA ALA A 48 -8.52 -2.28 -7.55
C ALA A 48 -7.68 -2.65 -6.30
N ALA A 49 -8.32 -2.99 -5.18
CA ALA A 49 -7.62 -3.41 -3.98
C ALA A 49 -6.82 -4.70 -4.20
N ILE A 50 -7.42 -5.71 -4.83
CA ILE A 50 -6.75 -6.97 -5.14
C ILE A 50 -5.58 -6.71 -6.10
N GLY A 51 -5.78 -5.87 -7.13
CA GLY A 51 -4.72 -5.47 -8.05
C GLY A 51 -3.54 -4.78 -7.34
N ALA A 52 -3.81 -3.85 -6.44
CA ALA A 52 -2.77 -3.15 -5.69
C ALA A 52 -2.00 -4.10 -4.77
N ILE A 53 -2.70 -4.97 -4.01
CA ILE A 53 -2.07 -5.85 -3.02
C ILE A 53 -1.29 -7.00 -3.67
N ILE A 54 -1.93 -7.69 -4.62
CA ILE A 54 -1.39 -8.94 -5.19
C ILE A 54 -0.55 -8.66 -6.43
N SER A 55 -1.05 -7.84 -7.36
CA SER A 55 -0.32 -7.53 -8.60
C SER A 55 0.73 -6.44 -8.39
N GLY A 56 0.60 -5.62 -7.34
CA GLY A 56 1.48 -4.45 -7.14
C GLY A 56 1.24 -3.33 -8.16
N VAL A 57 0.07 -3.33 -8.82
CA VAL A 57 -0.32 -2.32 -9.80
C VAL A 57 -1.15 -1.27 -9.09
N SER A 58 -0.63 -0.05 -8.98
CA SER A 58 -1.29 1.03 -8.24
C SER A 58 -2.20 1.88 -9.11
N GLU A 59 -2.09 1.89 -10.44
CA GLU A 59 -2.89 2.82 -11.27
C GLU A 59 -4.41 2.66 -11.10
N PRO A 60 -5.00 1.45 -11.07
CA PRO A 60 -6.43 1.28 -10.87
C PRO A 60 -6.91 1.74 -9.48
N ALA A 61 -6.09 1.55 -8.45
CA ALA A 61 -6.41 1.97 -7.08
C ALA A 61 -6.27 3.49 -6.93
N LEU A 62 -5.14 4.02 -7.37
CA LEU A 62 -4.80 5.43 -7.25
C LEU A 62 -5.76 6.29 -8.06
N TYR A 63 -5.89 6.04 -9.37
CA TYR A 63 -6.72 6.87 -10.25
C TYR A 63 -8.20 6.48 -10.23
N GLY A 64 -8.50 5.19 -10.09
CA GLY A 64 -9.87 4.69 -10.12
C GLY A 64 -10.66 4.98 -8.84
N ILE A 65 -9.98 5.00 -7.68
CA ILE A 65 -10.64 5.11 -6.37
C ILE A 65 -10.07 6.26 -5.54
N ASN A 66 -8.77 6.23 -5.22
CA ASN A 66 -8.21 7.09 -4.17
C ASN A 66 -8.18 8.57 -4.57
N LEU A 67 -7.65 8.91 -5.75
CA LEU A 67 -7.69 10.27 -6.31
C LEU A 67 -9.10 10.70 -6.68
N ARG A 68 -9.90 9.77 -7.22
CA ARG A 68 -11.29 10.04 -7.61
C ARG A 68 -12.13 10.52 -6.42
N LEU A 69 -12.00 9.85 -5.27
CA LEU A 69 -12.76 10.19 -4.05
C LEU A 69 -12.04 11.21 -3.15
N ARG A 70 -10.76 11.50 -3.41
CA ARG A 70 -9.84 12.41 -2.70
C ARG A 70 -9.57 12.07 -1.23
N THR A 71 -10.61 11.76 -0.48
CA THR A 71 -10.58 11.42 0.95
C THR A 71 -9.68 10.21 1.26
N PRO A 72 -9.70 9.12 0.46
CA PRO A 72 -8.86 7.95 0.73
C PRO A 72 -7.35 8.20 0.59
N ILE A 73 -6.91 9.26 -0.12
CA ILE A 73 -5.49 9.61 -0.28
C ILE A 73 -4.83 9.82 1.09
N PHE A 74 -5.53 10.48 2.02
CA PHE A 74 -5.01 10.70 3.36
C PHE A 74 -4.76 9.40 4.11
N GLY A 75 -5.60 8.37 3.87
CA GLY A 75 -5.38 7.03 4.40
C GLY A 75 -4.15 6.37 3.78
N VAL A 76 -3.98 6.45 2.46
CA VAL A 76 -2.78 5.92 1.79
C VAL A 76 -1.51 6.56 2.34
N VAL A 77 -1.48 7.89 2.47
CA VAL A 77 -0.32 8.62 3.00
C VAL A 77 -0.03 8.22 4.44
N ALA A 78 -1.05 8.13 5.29
CA ALA A 78 -0.89 7.68 6.67
C ALA A 78 -0.37 6.24 6.75
N GLY A 79 -0.90 5.34 5.93
CA GLY A 79 -0.45 3.95 5.86
C GLY A 79 0.99 3.83 5.37
N GLY A 80 1.34 4.53 4.30
CA GLY A 80 2.71 4.57 3.79
C GLY A 80 3.71 5.12 4.80
N LEU A 81 3.35 6.19 5.51
CA LEU A 81 4.20 6.78 6.55
C LEU A 81 4.43 5.81 7.71
N VAL A 82 3.36 5.24 8.28
CA VAL A 82 3.49 4.35 9.44
C VAL A 82 4.15 3.01 9.05
N GLY A 83 3.76 2.43 7.92
CA GLY A 83 4.38 1.21 7.42
C GLY A 83 5.85 1.39 7.08
N GLY A 84 6.21 2.53 6.49
CA GLY A 84 7.60 2.90 6.19
C GLY A 84 8.41 3.11 7.46
N ALA A 85 7.84 3.80 8.46
CA ALA A 85 8.49 3.99 9.76
C ALA A 85 8.75 2.66 10.47
N VAL A 86 7.77 1.75 10.48
CA VAL A 86 7.91 0.41 11.10
C VAL A 86 8.96 -0.43 10.36
N ALA A 87 8.86 -0.52 9.03
CA ALA A 87 9.83 -1.29 8.23
C ALA A 87 11.25 -0.72 8.35
N GLY A 88 11.39 0.61 8.33
CA GLY A 88 12.68 1.29 8.47
C GLY A 88 13.29 1.10 9.86
N PHE A 89 12.49 1.26 10.93
CA PHE A 89 12.96 1.05 12.30
C PHE A 89 13.37 -0.39 12.57
N MET A 90 12.66 -1.36 11.99
CA MET A 90 13.01 -2.78 12.08
C MET A 90 14.12 -3.21 11.12
N GLY A 91 14.62 -2.30 10.28
CA GLY A 91 15.77 -2.54 9.40
C GLY A 91 15.47 -3.38 8.17
N ALA A 92 14.30 -3.20 7.53
CA ALA A 92 13.96 -3.86 6.27
C ALA A 92 14.98 -3.53 5.16
N LYS A 93 15.56 -4.56 4.56
CA LYS A 93 16.56 -4.47 3.49
C LYS A 93 16.24 -5.45 2.37
N ALA A 94 16.07 -4.96 1.15
CA ALA A 94 15.92 -5.77 -0.04
C ALA A 94 17.30 -6.05 -0.66
N PHE A 95 17.64 -7.31 -0.89
CA PHE A 95 18.95 -7.72 -1.44
C PHE A 95 18.93 -7.93 -2.95
N SER A 96 17.73 -7.96 -3.55
CA SER A 96 17.56 -8.16 -4.98
C SER A 96 16.49 -7.24 -5.57
N MET A 97 16.55 -7.10 -6.89
CA MET A 97 15.52 -6.42 -7.67
C MET A 97 14.33 -7.36 -7.83
N GLY A 98 13.14 -6.92 -7.42
CA GLY A 98 11.94 -7.77 -7.41
C GLY A 98 10.65 -7.02 -7.78
N TYR A 99 9.52 -7.72 -7.66
CA TYR A 99 8.21 -7.12 -7.82
C TYR A 99 7.81 -6.28 -6.59
N SER A 100 7.01 -5.24 -6.80
CA SER A 100 6.50 -4.35 -5.73
C SER A 100 5.20 -4.85 -5.11
N SER A 101 4.91 -6.15 -5.20
CA SER A 101 3.71 -6.75 -4.61
C SER A 101 4.01 -7.43 -3.27
N ILE A 102 2.96 -7.90 -2.58
CA ILE A 102 3.09 -8.77 -1.39
C ILE A 102 3.99 -9.99 -1.66
N LEU A 103 4.01 -10.50 -2.90
CA LEU A 103 4.84 -11.63 -3.30
C LEU A 103 6.33 -11.27 -3.34
N GLY A 104 6.65 -9.97 -3.45
CA GLY A 104 8.01 -9.45 -3.42
C GLY A 104 8.67 -9.50 -2.05
N VAL A 105 7.96 -9.86 -0.98
CA VAL A 105 8.49 -9.94 0.39
C VAL A 105 9.68 -10.91 0.52
N VAL A 106 9.80 -11.90 -0.36
CA VAL A 106 10.91 -12.86 -0.40
C VAL A 106 12.29 -12.21 -0.65
N ILE A 107 12.34 -11.04 -1.29
CA ILE A 107 13.61 -10.35 -1.61
C ILE A 107 14.30 -9.75 -0.37
N PHE A 108 13.60 -9.74 0.77
CA PHE A 108 14.10 -9.19 2.02
C PHE A 108 14.88 -10.21 2.86
N GLU A 109 14.86 -11.48 2.46
CA GLU A 109 15.60 -12.59 3.08
C GLU A 109 15.55 -12.56 4.62
N ASN A 110 16.69 -12.28 5.27
CA ASN A 110 16.84 -12.23 6.72
C ASN A 110 16.04 -11.10 7.39
N THR A 111 15.62 -10.10 6.64
CA THR A 111 14.81 -8.96 7.12
C THR A 111 13.33 -9.08 6.77
N MET A 112 12.88 -10.25 6.32
CA MET A 112 11.50 -10.50 5.92
C MET A 112 10.47 -10.13 7.00
N MET A 113 10.79 -10.38 8.28
CA MET A 113 9.90 -10.01 9.39
C MET A 113 9.70 -8.50 9.52
N ALA A 114 10.73 -7.69 9.20
CA ALA A 114 10.65 -6.23 9.25
C ALA A 114 9.70 -5.68 8.18
N ILE A 115 9.78 -6.19 6.95
CA ILE A 115 8.87 -5.75 5.87
C ILE A 115 7.44 -6.26 6.11
N VAL A 116 7.26 -7.48 6.62
CA VAL A 116 5.93 -8.02 6.96
C VAL A 116 5.25 -7.17 8.03
N ALA A 117 5.98 -6.77 9.08
CA ALA A 117 5.46 -5.85 10.10
C ALA A 117 5.06 -4.50 9.49
N GLY A 118 5.90 -3.94 8.61
CA GLY A 118 5.58 -2.72 7.88
C GLY A 118 4.34 -2.85 6.99
N VAL A 119 4.19 -3.96 6.28
CA VAL A 119 3.03 -4.26 5.42
C VAL A 119 1.75 -4.32 6.24
N ILE A 120 1.76 -5.04 7.36
CA ILE A 120 0.59 -5.13 8.26
C ILE A 120 0.24 -3.74 8.79
N ALA A 121 1.23 -2.96 9.22
CA ALA A 121 1.01 -1.61 9.72
C ALA A 121 0.46 -0.68 8.62
N ALA A 122 1.04 -0.71 7.41
CA ALA A 122 0.58 0.09 6.27
C ALA A 122 -0.88 -0.20 5.92
N PHE A 123 -1.22 -1.49 5.85
CA PHE A 123 -2.56 -1.96 5.54
C PHE A 123 -3.56 -1.48 6.59
N LEU A 124 -3.30 -1.78 7.87
CA LEU A 124 -4.23 -1.47 8.97
C LEU A 124 -4.44 0.04 9.11
N VAL A 125 -3.36 0.81 9.06
CA VAL A 125 -3.44 2.28 9.20
C VAL A 125 -4.18 2.88 8.01
N SER A 126 -3.85 2.48 6.78
CA SER A 126 -4.53 3.00 5.59
C SER A 126 -6.01 2.64 5.60
N PHE A 127 -6.33 1.39 5.93
CA PHE A 127 -7.70 0.91 6.04
C PHE A 127 -8.48 1.70 7.10
N LEU A 128 -7.97 1.79 8.33
CA LEU A 128 -8.66 2.46 9.43
C LEU A 128 -8.80 3.96 9.20
N ALA A 129 -7.72 4.63 8.75
CA ALA A 129 -7.75 6.06 8.44
C ALA A 129 -8.77 6.35 7.33
N THR A 130 -8.75 5.57 6.24
CA THR A 130 -9.73 5.71 5.17
C THR A 130 -11.14 5.41 5.65
N PHE A 131 -11.33 4.36 6.45
CA PHE A 131 -12.63 3.97 6.96
C PHE A 131 -13.24 5.04 7.88
N VAL A 132 -12.43 5.75 8.66
CA VAL A 132 -12.89 6.88 9.47
C VAL A 132 -13.19 8.10 8.61
N LEU A 133 -12.27 8.48 7.72
CA LEU A 133 -12.36 9.71 6.93
C LEU A 133 -13.41 9.67 5.82
N TYR A 134 -13.53 8.54 5.11
CA TYR A 134 -14.43 8.42 3.97
C TYR A 134 -15.89 8.36 4.44
N ASN A 135 -16.76 9.27 4.00
CA ASN A 135 -18.14 9.33 4.50
C ASN A 135 -19.16 8.48 3.72
N GLY A 136 -18.71 7.57 2.85
CA GLY A 136 -19.59 6.69 2.07
C GLY A 136 -20.34 7.39 0.94
N LYS A 137 -20.11 8.69 0.73
CA LYS A 137 -20.64 9.49 -0.37
C LYS A 137 -19.88 9.23 -1.67
N THR A 138 -20.61 9.19 -2.77
CA THR A 138 -20.02 9.15 -4.10
C THR A 138 -19.56 10.55 -4.53
N VAL A 139 -18.77 10.66 -5.60
CA VAL A 139 -18.30 11.96 -6.13
C VAL A 139 -19.46 12.87 -6.55
N ASN A 140 -20.63 12.30 -6.82
CA ASN A 140 -21.81 13.01 -7.32
C ASN A 140 -22.91 13.23 -6.25
N ASP A 141 -22.62 12.95 -4.96
CA ASP A 141 -23.48 13.30 -3.81
C ASP A 141 -23.15 14.71 -3.28
#